data_AF-A0A934GA70-F1
#
_entry.id   AF-A0A934GA70-F1
#
_cell.length_a   1.000
_cell.length_b   1.000
_cell.length_c   1.000
_cell.angle_alpha   90.00
_cell.angle_beta   90.00
_cell.angle_gamma   90.00
#
_symmetry.space_group_name_H-M   'P 1'
#
loop_
_entity.id
_entity.type
_entity.pdbx_description
1 polymer ?
#
loop_
_entity_poly.entity_id
_entity_poly.type
_entity_poly.pdbx_seq_one_letter_code
_entity_poly.pdbx_strand_id
1 'polypeptide(L)' 'MSSATHARMPVIFFGHGSPMNTLARNRYTEAWRNLGKNAPKPKAILAISAHWFTRGTAVTAMARPKTIHDFGGFPQALFD' A
#
# COMPACT_ATOMS: atom_id res chain seq x y z
N MET A 1 24.68 -23.63 14.94
CA MET A 1 24.29 -22.32 14.37
C MET A 1 23.37 -22.58 13.19
N SER A 2 22.05 -22.44 13.35
CA SER A 2 21.09 -22.70 12.28
C SER A 2 21.04 -21.50 11.34
N SER A 3 21.48 -21.68 10.09
CA SER A 3 21.33 -20.68 9.03
C SER A 3 19.84 -20.53 8.74
N ALA A 4 19.24 -19.43 9.21
CA ALA A 4 17.90 -19.06 8.80
C ALA A 4 17.94 -18.67 7.32
N THR A 5 17.50 -19.58 6.45
CA THR A 5 17.14 -19.25 5.08
C THR A 5 16.16 -18.07 5.14
N HIS A 6 16.57 -16.92 4.60
CA HIS A 6 15.69 -15.77 4.53
C HIS A 6 14.52 -16.16 3.60
N ALA A 7 13.37 -16.46 4.20
CA ALA A 7 12.17 -16.77 3.44
C ALA A 7 11.88 -15.60 2.50
N ARG A 8 11.69 -15.89 1.20
CA ARG A 8 11.38 -14.85 0.21
C ARG A 8 10.10 -14.15 0.63
N MET A 9 10.14 -12.82 0.65
CA MET A 9 8.96 -12.01 0.96
C MET A 9 7.92 -12.14 -0.17
N PRO A 10 6.62 -12.14 0.16
CA PRO A 10 5.57 -12.20 -0.85
C PRO A 10 5.52 -10.92 -1.70
N VAL A 11 5.07 -11.06 -2.94
CA VAL A 11 4.65 -9.96 -3.80
C VAL A 11 3.13 -10.00 -3.88
N ILE A 12 2.49 -8.85 -3.69
CA ILE A 12 1.04 -8.73 -3.65
C ILE A 12 0.60 -7.72 -4.71
N PHE A 13 -0.34 -8.12 -5.55
CA PHE A 13 -1.10 -7.22 -6.41
C PHE A 13 -2.50 -7.04 -5.83
N PHE A 14 -2.94 -5.80 -5.60
CA PHE A 14 -4.27 -5.51 -5.07
C PHE A 14 -4.92 -4.36 -5.84
N GLY A 15 -6.19 -4.53 -6.19
CA GLY A 15 -7.02 -3.44 -6.71
C GLY A 15 -7.47 -2.54 -5.56
N HIS A 16 -7.03 -1.27 -5.54
CA HIS A 16 -7.36 -0.33 -4.46
C HIS A 16 -8.82 0.17 -4.51
N GLY A 17 -9.44 0.20 -5.70
CA GLY A 17 -10.83 0.59 -5.87
C GLY A 17 -11.10 2.04 -5.47
N SER A 18 -12.29 2.30 -4.94
CA SER A 18 -12.70 3.64 -4.49
C SER A 18 -11.88 4.13 -3.29
N PRO A 19 -11.47 5.42 -3.25
CA PRO A 19 -10.85 6.05 -2.08
C PRO A 19 -11.61 5.85 -0.77
N MET A 20 -12.93 5.65 -0.82
CA MET A 20 -13.73 5.37 0.37
C MET A 20 -13.30 4.11 1.12
N ASN A 21 -12.58 3.18 0.49
CA ASN A 21 -12.02 2.01 1.18
C ASN A 21 -11.06 2.40 2.31
N THR A 22 -10.47 3.60 2.30
CA THR A 22 -9.65 4.09 3.42
C THR A 22 -10.47 4.30 4.70
N LEU A 23 -11.76 4.63 4.57
CA LEU A 23 -12.68 4.87 5.70
C LEU A 23 -13.66 3.71 5.93
N ALA A 24 -13.91 2.89 4.92
CA ALA A 24 -14.96 1.88 4.95
C ALA A 24 -14.51 0.55 5.59
N ARG A 25 -15.48 -0.13 6.20
CA ARG A 25 -15.35 -1.56 6.56
C ARG A 25 -16.19 -2.40 5.61
N ASN A 26 -15.53 -3.20 4.78
CA ASN A 26 -16.18 -4.07 3.80
C ASN A 26 -15.32 -5.32 3.52
N ARG A 27 -15.81 -6.21 2.64
CA ARG A 27 -15.11 -7.47 2.32
C ARG A 27 -13.67 -7.27 1.83
N TYR A 28 -13.37 -6.19 1.12
CA TYR A 28 -12.04 -5.89 0.61
C TYR A 28 -11.12 -5.42 1.73
N THR A 29 -11.58 -4.47 2.56
CA THR A 29 -10.76 -3.92 3.65
C THR A 29 -10.53 -4.95 4.76
N GLU A 30 -11.45 -5.89 4.97
CA GLU A 30 -11.22 -7.05 5.83
C GLU A 30 -10.20 -8.02 5.24
N ALA A 31 -10.26 -8.32 3.95
CA ALA A 31 -9.27 -9.18 3.29
C ALA A 31 -7.85 -8.58 3.37
N TRP A 32 -7.70 -7.27 3.14
CA TRP A 32 -6.42 -6.58 3.26
C TRP A 32 -5.89 -6.58 4.70
N ARG A 33 -6.76 -6.37 5.70
CA ARG A 33 -6.38 -6.49 7.11
C ARG A 33 -5.87 -7.89 7.43
N ASN A 34 -6.56 -8.91 6.96
CA ASN A 34 -6.15 -10.31 7.19
C ASN A 34 -4.83 -10.63 6.50
N LEU A 35 -4.62 -10.13 5.27
CA LEU A 35 -3.33 -10.25 4.58
C LEU A 35 -2.19 -9.62 5.40
N GLY A 36 -2.38 -8.40 5.89
CA GLY A 36 -1.38 -7.71 6.71
C GLY A 36 -1.07 -8.43 8.03
N LYS A 37 -2.07 -9.03 8.67
CA LYS A 37 -1.89 -9.83 9.91
C LYS A 37 -1.09 -11.12 9.67
N ASN A 38 -1.25 -11.74 8.51
CA ASN A 38 -0.66 -13.04 8.20
C ASN A 38 0.66 -12.94 7.42
N ALA A 39 1.01 -11.77 6.90
CA ALA A 39 2.26 -11.56 6.18
C ALA A 39 3.47 -11.52 7.15
N PRO A 40 4.63 -12.09 6.76
CA PRO A 40 5.86 -11.89 7.52
C PRO A 40 6.19 -10.39 7.59
N LYS A 41 6.75 -9.93 8.72
CA LYS A 41 7.06 -8.51 8.93
C LYS A 41 8.18 -8.05 7.97
N PRO A 42 7.91 -7.14 7.02
CA PRO A 42 8.94 -6.63 6.13
C PRO A 42 9.90 -5.67 6.86
N LYS A 43 11.16 -5.62 6.40
CA LYS A 43 12.08 -4.53 6.77
C LYS A 43 11.76 -3.22 6.04
N ALA A 44 11.21 -3.33 4.83
CA ALA A 44 10.76 -2.22 3.98
C ALA A 44 9.68 -2.71 3.01
N ILE A 45 8.83 -1.80 2.53
CA ILE A 45 7.82 -2.06 1.50
C ILE A 45 8.17 -1.22 0.27
N LEU A 46 8.24 -1.86 -0.90
CA LEU A 46 8.23 -1.18 -2.18
C LEU A 46 6.79 -1.13 -2.70
N ALA A 47 6.20 0.06 -2.77
CA ALA A 47 4.88 0.28 -3.33
C ALA A 47 4.99 0.77 -4.78
N ILE A 48 4.25 0.14 -5.69
CA ILE A 48 4.12 0.55 -7.09
C ILE A 48 2.64 0.88 -7.32
N SER A 49 2.36 2.10 -7.77
CA SER A 49 0.99 2.58 -7.94
C SER A 49 0.67 2.76 -9.43
N ALA A 50 -0.52 2.32 -9.84
CA ALA A 50 -1.04 2.56 -11.19
C ALA A 50 -1.20 4.07 -11.49
N HIS A 51 -1.38 4.88 -10.45
CA HIS A 51 -1.58 6.31 -10.57
C HIS A 51 -0.25 7.09 -10.66
N TRP A 52 0.89 6.45 -10.39
CA TRP A 52 2.19 7.10 -10.50
C TRP A 52 2.86 6.76 -11.83
N PHE A 53 2.26 7.26 -12.91
CA PHE A 53 2.72 7.05 -14.28
C PHE A 53 3.68 8.17 -14.71
N THR A 54 4.95 7.82 -14.91
CA THR A 54 6.03 8.77 -15.21
C THR A 54 6.73 8.44 -16.51
N ARG A 55 7.38 9.45 -17.12
CA ARG A 55 8.35 9.22 -18.21
C ARG A 55 9.66 8.69 -17.60
N GLY A 56 9.93 7.40 -17.79
CA GLY A 56 11.05 6.72 -17.14
C GLY A 56 10.73 6.26 -15.73
N THR A 57 11.71 5.66 -15.05
CA THR A 57 11.54 5.10 -13.69
C THR A 57 11.94 6.13 -12.64
N ALA A 58 11.03 6.41 -11.70
CA ALA A 58 11.27 7.29 -10.56
C ALA A 58 11.16 6.53 -9.24
N VAL A 59 11.87 7.01 -8.22
CA VAL A 59 11.83 6.46 -6.86
C VAL A 59 11.73 7.62 -5.87
N THR A 60 10.88 7.49 -4.86
CA THR A 60 10.86 8.39 -3.70
C THR A 60 11.37 7.64 -2.48
N ALA A 61 12.14 8.32 -1.62
CA ALA A 61 12.71 7.76 -0.39
C ALA A 61 12.66 8.76 0.78
N MET A 62 11.69 9.68 0.74
CA MET A 62 11.51 10.67 1.81
C MET A 62 11.11 9.98 3.11
N ALA A 63 11.66 10.39 4.25
CA ALA A 63 11.30 9.81 5.55
C ALA A 63 9.82 10.05 5.93
N ARG A 64 9.26 11.17 5.45
CA ARG A 64 7.85 11.56 5.62
C ARG A 64 7.35 12.18 4.31
N PRO A 65 7.00 11.36 3.30
CA PRO A 65 6.48 11.89 2.04
C PRO A 65 5.16 12.63 2.30
N LYS A 66 4.91 13.71 1.56
CA LYS A 66 3.59 14.35 1.58
C LYS A 66 2.56 13.40 1.00
N THR A 67 1.35 13.38 1.55
CA THR A 67 0.22 12.70 0.93
C THR A 67 -0.13 13.42 -0.37
N ILE A 68 -0.32 12.64 -1.45
CA ILE A 68 -0.76 13.14 -2.74
C ILE A 68 -2.17 12.60 -2.98
N HIS A 69 -3.13 13.50 -3.19
CA HIS A 69 -4.49 13.16 -3.57
C HIS A 69 -4.65 13.37 -5.07
N ASP A 70 -4.86 12.27 -5.78
CA ASP A 70 -5.08 12.23 -7.24
C ASP A 70 -6.56 11.99 -7.59
N PHE A 71 -7.46 12.20 -6.62
CA PHE A 71 -8.89 12.08 -6.73
C PHE A 71 -9.59 13.33 -6.15
N GLY A 72 -10.86 13.53 -6.51
CA GLY A 72 -11.68 14.65 -6.05
C GLY A 72 -13.17 14.27 -5.93
N GLY A 73 -13.96 15.13 -5.30
CA GLY A 73 -15.40 14.90 -5.10
C GLY A 73 -15.76 13.94 -3.95
N PHE A 74 -14.80 13.67 -3.06
CA PHE A 74 -14.98 12.79 -1.90
C PHE A 74 -15.11 13.58 -0.59
N PRO A 75 -15.57 12.95 0.51
CA PRO A 75 -15.67 13.62 1.81
C PRO A 75 -14.33 14.16 2.33
N GLN A 76 -14.38 15.25 3.10
CA GLN A 76 -13.21 15.93 3.67
C GLN A 76 -12.30 14.99 4.48
N ALA A 77 -12.86 14.01 5.17
CA ALA A 77 -12.10 13.03 5.95
C ALA A 77 -11.10 12.17 5.13
N LEU A 78 -11.15 12.20 3.80
CA LEU A 78 -10.13 11.59 2.94
C LEU A 78 -8.93 12.50 2.65
N PHE A 79 -9.04 13.79 2.98
CA PHE A 79 -8.02 14.82 2.77
C PHE A 79 -7.34 15.28 4.05
N ASP A 80 -7.90 14.94 5.21
CA ASP A 80 -7.35 15.19 6.56
C ASP A 80 -6.29 14.14 6.96
#